data_AF-A0A8H4VIN3-F1
#
_entry.id   AF-A0A8H4VIN3-F1
#
_cell.length_a   1.000
_cell.length_b   1.000
_cell.length_c   1.000
_cell.angle_alpha   90.00
_cell.angle_beta   90.00
_cell.angle_gamma   90.00
#
_symmetry.space_group_name_H-M   'P 1'
#
loop_
_entity.id
_entity.type
_entity.pdbx_description
1 polymer ?
#
loop_
_entity_poly.entity_id
_entity_poly.type
_entity_poly.pdbx_seq_one_letter_code
_entity_poly.pdbx_strand_id
1 'polypeptide(L)'
;MLPKIKAVLLASLVGLTTARPETTSSAPSTSPTPFCECGYTYCGSVLMAMDKPWTEKQLAEAYCKTPKASCSNNRPASDAKSALYLCLCDDSSRRTGNHLHLLCGCESCLVVGPDYRGRCETPCREGKGL
;
A
#
# COMPACT_ATOMS: atom_id res chain seq x y z
N MET A 1 -18.02 42.87 -48.18
CA MET A 1 -17.78 41.84 -47.14
C MET A 1 -19.02 41.72 -46.28
N LEU A 2 -19.74 40.59 -46.40
CA LEU A 2 -20.84 40.04 -45.58
C LEU A 2 -21.40 38.83 -46.37
N PRO A 3 -22.22 37.88 -45.84
CA PRO A 3 -22.29 37.24 -44.51
C PRO A 3 -22.46 35.69 -44.62
N LYS A 4 -22.85 35.04 -43.49
CA LYS A 4 -23.73 33.86 -43.36
C LYS A 4 -23.10 32.50 -43.02
N ILE A 5 -23.26 32.14 -41.74
CA ILE A 5 -23.89 30.92 -41.20
C ILE A 5 -24.17 29.82 -42.25
N LYS A 6 -23.63 28.62 -42.03
CA LYS A 6 -24.20 27.33 -42.51
C LYS A 6 -23.60 26.21 -41.65
N ALA A 7 -24.40 25.62 -40.78
CA ALA A 7 -25.29 24.50 -41.07
C ALA A 7 -24.56 23.17 -40.89
N VAL A 8 -24.92 22.50 -39.78
CA VAL A 8 -24.67 21.10 -39.49
C VAL A 8 -25.17 20.27 -40.67
N LEU A 9 -24.31 19.41 -41.22
CA LEU A 9 -24.72 18.34 -42.11
C LEU A 9 -24.33 17.00 -41.46
N LEU A 10 -25.33 16.28 -41.00
CA LEU A 10 -25.23 14.87 -40.68
C LEU A 10 -25.00 14.09 -41.97
N ALA A 11 -23.96 13.25 -41.99
CA ALA A 11 -23.82 12.19 -42.98
C ALA A 11 -23.62 10.87 -42.23
N SER A 12 -24.68 10.06 -42.23
CA SER A 12 -24.69 8.68 -41.80
C SER A 12 -23.72 7.84 -42.63
N LEU A 13 -22.92 7.00 -41.96
CA LEU A 13 -22.27 5.85 -42.58
C LEU A 13 -22.61 4.62 -41.75
N VAL A 14 -23.50 3.81 -42.33
CA VAL A 14 -23.78 2.43 -41.93
C VAL A 14 -22.51 1.63 -42.22
N GLY A 15 -21.79 1.23 -41.17
CA GLY A 15 -20.59 0.39 -41.26
C GLY A 15 -20.88 -0.97 -40.65
N LEU A 16 -20.62 -2.03 -41.43
CA LEU A 16 -20.85 -3.44 -41.14
C LEU A 16 -20.36 -3.85 -39.74
N THR A 17 -21.24 -4.45 -38.94
CA THR A 17 -20.87 -5.16 -37.71
C THR A 17 -20.17 -6.48 -38.06
N THR A 18 -18.86 -6.43 -38.30
CA THR A 18 -18.01 -7.61 -38.10
C THR A 18 -17.82 -7.75 -36.60
N ALA A 19 -18.47 -8.74 -35.98
CA ALA A 19 -18.22 -9.12 -34.60
C ALA A 19 -16.72 -9.41 -34.45
N ARG A 20 -16.01 -8.50 -33.78
CA ARG A 20 -14.63 -8.74 -33.34
C ARG A 20 -14.72 -9.86 -32.29
N PRO A 21 -13.91 -10.92 -32.37
CA PRO A 21 -13.80 -11.84 -31.26
C PRO A 21 -13.36 -11.00 -30.05
N GLU A 22 -14.23 -10.88 -29.05
CA GLU A 22 -13.81 -10.41 -27.74
C GLU A 22 -12.83 -11.45 -27.22
N THR A 23 -11.55 -11.26 -27.54
CA THR A 23 -10.50 -11.83 -26.74
C THR A 23 -10.60 -11.12 -25.40
N THR A 24 -11.40 -11.69 -24.51
CA THR A 24 -11.29 -11.48 -23.08
C THR A 24 -9.90 -11.95 -22.71
N SER A 25 -8.93 -11.06 -22.91
CA SER A 25 -7.62 -11.18 -22.34
C SER A 25 -7.84 -10.95 -20.85
N SER A 26 -8.00 -12.06 -20.13
CA SER A 26 -7.86 -12.12 -18.69
C SER A 26 -6.40 -11.74 -18.37
N ALA A 27 -6.07 -10.45 -18.46
CA ALA A 27 -4.83 -9.93 -17.94
C ALA A 27 -4.82 -10.27 -16.45
N PRO A 28 -3.78 -10.94 -15.93
CA PRO A 28 -3.64 -11.12 -14.50
C PRO A 28 -3.66 -9.72 -13.88
N SER A 29 -4.52 -9.49 -12.90
CA SER A 29 -4.44 -8.32 -12.03
C SER A 29 -3.20 -8.47 -11.17
N THR A 30 -2.03 -8.27 -11.76
CA THR A 30 -0.75 -8.29 -11.06
C THR A 30 -0.66 -6.96 -10.32
N SER A 31 -1.39 -6.83 -9.20
CA SER A 31 -1.11 -5.76 -8.26
C SER A 31 0.38 -5.84 -7.90
N PRO A 32 1.13 -4.73 -8.02
CA PRO A 32 2.55 -4.77 -7.72
C PRO A 32 2.77 -5.29 -6.31
N THR A 33 3.60 -6.32 -6.13
CA THR A 33 3.99 -6.79 -4.81
C THR A 33 4.61 -5.61 -4.04
N PRO A 34 4.07 -5.26 -2.86
CA PRO A 34 4.62 -4.16 -2.09
C PRO A 34 6.04 -4.50 -1.63
N PHE A 35 6.88 -3.48 -1.47
CA PHE A 35 8.26 -3.65 -1.03
C PHE A 35 8.63 -2.63 0.04
N CYS A 36 9.76 -2.85 0.68
CA CYS A 36 10.41 -1.94 1.62
C CYS A 36 11.93 -2.15 1.56
N GLU A 37 12.71 -1.14 1.96
CA GLU A 37 14.17 -1.28 2.08
C GLU A 37 14.53 -2.04 3.37
N CYS A 38 15.36 -3.07 3.25
CA CYS A 38 15.77 -3.95 4.35
C CYS A 38 16.42 -3.13 5.49
N GLY A 39 16.01 -3.39 6.73
CA GLY A 39 16.57 -2.73 7.93
C GLY A 39 16.03 -1.34 8.22
N TYR A 40 15.16 -0.80 7.36
CA TYR A 40 14.51 0.49 7.60
C TYR A 40 13.24 0.32 8.44
N THR A 41 12.96 1.34 9.24
CA THR A 41 11.71 1.45 9.99
C THR A 41 10.73 2.37 9.28
N TYR A 42 9.46 1.99 9.27
CA TYR A 42 8.40 2.73 8.59
C TYR A 42 7.17 2.86 9.49
N CYS A 43 6.57 4.05 9.51
CA CYS A 43 5.18 4.17 9.93
C CYS A 43 4.29 3.49 8.88
N GLY A 44 3.24 2.81 9.31
CA GLY A 44 2.28 2.16 8.41
C GLY A 44 1.76 3.11 7.32
N SER A 45 1.46 4.35 7.69
CA SER A 45 1.02 5.41 6.77
C SER A 45 2.02 5.69 5.63
N VAL A 46 3.33 5.62 5.89
CA VAL A 46 4.36 5.79 4.84
C VAL A 46 4.35 4.61 3.90
N LEU A 47 4.25 3.37 4.42
CA LEU A 47 4.20 2.16 3.59
C LEU A 47 2.98 2.16 2.64
N MET A 48 1.87 2.76 3.06
CA MET A 48 0.68 2.95 2.22
C MET A 48 0.83 4.05 1.17
N ALA A 49 1.81 4.94 1.32
CA ALA A 49 2.05 6.06 0.42
C ALA A 49 3.22 5.82 -0.56
N MET A 50 3.87 4.65 -0.50
CA MET A 50 4.96 4.29 -1.40
C MET A 50 4.46 4.00 -2.83
N ASP A 51 5.39 4.02 -3.80
CA ASP A 51 5.12 3.70 -5.22
C ASP A 51 4.41 2.35 -5.42
N LYS A 52 4.78 1.35 -4.61
CA LYS A 52 4.08 0.06 -4.51
C LYS A 52 3.50 -0.04 -3.10
N PRO A 53 2.30 0.50 -2.88
CA PRO A 53 1.78 0.73 -1.54
C PRO A 53 1.38 -0.59 -0.88
N TRP A 54 1.61 -0.65 0.42
CA TRP A 54 1.02 -1.66 1.27
C TRP A 54 -0.45 -1.36 1.51
N THR A 55 -1.28 -2.39 1.58
CA THR A 55 -2.69 -2.25 1.97
C THR A 55 -2.84 -2.33 3.49
N GLU A 56 -3.91 -1.72 4.02
CA GLU A 56 -4.23 -1.82 5.46
C GLU A 56 -4.34 -3.29 5.92
N LYS A 57 -4.90 -4.17 5.07
CA LYS A 57 -4.96 -5.61 5.34
C LYS A 57 -3.56 -6.22 5.49
N GLN A 58 -2.63 -5.92 4.58
CA GLN A 58 -1.26 -6.45 4.66
C GLN A 58 -0.51 -5.93 5.88
N LEU A 59 -0.72 -4.67 6.26
CA LEU A 59 -0.14 -4.10 7.48
C LEU A 59 -0.71 -4.77 8.75
N ALA A 60 -2.02 -5.02 8.79
CA ALA A 60 -2.66 -5.73 9.90
C ALA A 60 -2.19 -7.19 9.98
N GLU A 61 -2.02 -7.86 8.85
CA GLU A 61 -1.45 -9.21 8.80
C GLU A 61 0.00 -9.23 9.31
N ALA A 62 0.85 -8.30 8.87
CA ALA A 62 2.22 -8.18 9.36
C ALA A 62 2.26 -7.91 10.88
N TYR A 63 1.37 -7.03 11.35
CA TYR A 63 1.19 -6.74 12.78
C TYR A 63 0.92 -8.05 13.55
N CYS A 64 -0.09 -8.81 13.15
CA CYS A 64 -0.51 -9.99 13.91
C CYS A 64 0.35 -11.24 13.70
N LYS A 65 1.11 -11.32 12.60
CA LYS A 65 2.11 -12.38 12.38
C LYS A 65 3.37 -12.19 13.23
N THR A 66 3.60 -10.97 13.75
CA THR A 66 4.73 -10.69 14.63
C THR A 66 4.56 -11.43 15.95
N PRO A 67 5.54 -12.26 16.38
CA PRO A 67 5.47 -12.98 17.64
C PRO A 67 5.23 -12.03 18.82
N LYS A 68 4.34 -12.43 19.74
CA LYS A 68 3.94 -11.67 20.94
C LYS A 68 3.21 -10.35 20.67
N ALA A 69 2.90 -10.02 19.40
CA ALA A 69 2.07 -8.87 19.10
C ALA A 69 0.69 -9.01 19.76
N SER A 70 0.19 -7.88 20.28
CA SER A 70 -1.16 -7.81 20.84
C SER A 70 -2.18 -7.87 19.71
N CYS A 71 -2.66 -9.08 19.41
CA CYS A 71 -3.77 -9.31 18.48
C CYS A 71 -4.84 -10.20 19.11
N SER A 72 -6.09 -9.90 18.77
CA SER A 72 -7.27 -10.70 19.12
C SER A 72 -8.02 -11.03 17.85
N ASN A 73 -8.27 -12.32 17.57
CA ASN A 73 -8.95 -12.76 16.34
C ASN A 73 -8.37 -12.17 15.04
N ASN A 74 -7.03 -12.15 14.91
CA ASN A 74 -6.30 -11.53 13.78
C ASN A 74 -6.53 -10.02 13.61
N ARG A 75 -7.04 -9.34 14.64
CA ARG A 75 -7.18 -7.90 14.68
C ARG A 75 -6.08 -7.27 15.55
N PRO A 76 -5.32 -6.30 15.03
CA PRO A 76 -4.36 -5.52 15.81
C PRO A 76 -5.02 -4.81 17.00
N ALA A 77 -4.32 -4.73 18.13
CA ALA A 77 -4.78 -3.99 19.32
C ALA A 77 -4.68 -2.45 19.16
N SER A 78 -3.98 -1.97 18.15
CA SER A 78 -3.88 -0.56 17.76
C SER A 78 -4.01 -0.43 16.23
N ASP A 79 -4.17 0.79 15.71
CA ASP A 79 -4.28 1.00 14.26
C ASP A 79 -2.96 0.60 13.56
N ALA A 80 -3.06 -0.30 12.58
CA ALA A 80 -1.92 -0.74 11.77
C ALA A 80 -1.30 0.40 10.95
N LYS A 81 -2.06 1.47 10.65
CA LYS A 81 -1.56 2.64 9.92
C LYS A 81 -0.67 3.53 10.76
N SER A 82 -0.95 3.62 12.06
CA SER A 82 -0.13 4.35 13.01
C SER A 82 0.96 3.48 13.63
N ALA A 83 1.04 2.18 13.34
CA ALA A 83 2.09 1.32 13.89
C ALA A 83 3.46 1.54 13.24
N LEU A 84 4.52 1.19 13.97
CA LEU A 84 5.90 1.21 13.52
C LEU A 84 6.36 -0.20 13.12
N TYR A 85 6.82 -0.34 11.89
CA TYR A 85 7.29 -1.61 11.32
C TYR A 85 8.78 -1.54 10.98
N LEU A 86 9.44 -2.69 11.05
CA LEU A 86 10.77 -2.94 10.49
C LEU A 86 10.63 -3.78 9.23
N CYS A 87 11.31 -3.37 8.15
CA CYS A 87 11.45 -4.21 6.97
C CYS A 87 12.54 -5.26 7.19
N LEU A 88 12.17 -6.53 7.11
CA LEU A 88 13.07 -7.67 7.18
C LEU A 88 13.26 -8.30 5.80
N CYS A 89 14.40 -8.95 5.64
CA CYS A 89 14.79 -9.64 4.43
C CYS A 89 15.36 -11.00 4.77
N ASP A 90 15.16 -11.97 3.88
CA ASP A 90 15.54 -13.37 4.12
C ASP A 90 17.07 -13.55 4.23
N ASP A 91 17.84 -12.64 3.62
CA ASP A 91 19.29 -12.62 3.67
C ASP A 91 19.82 -11.18 3.74
N SER A 92 21.05 -11.00 4.25
CA SER A 92 21.69 -9.69 4.44
C SER A 92 22.22 -9.04 3.17
N SER A 93 22.22 -9.75 2.04
CA SER A 93 22.69 -9.22 0.75
C SER A 93 21.59 -8.48 -0.01
N ARG A 94 20.33 -8.75 0.32
CA ARG A 94 19.16 -8.08 -0.24
C ARG A 94 19.10 -6.63 0.25
N ARG A 95 18.75 -5.73 -0.67
CA ARG A 95 18.48 -4.31 -0.35
C ARG A 95 17.00 -4.05 -0.07
N THR A 96 16.13 -4.80 -0.73
CA THR A 96 14.68 -4.69 -0.59
C THR A 96 14.05 -6.02 -0.19
N GLY A 97 12.99 -5.94 0.61
CA GLY A 97 12.16 -7.07 1.01
C GLY A 97 10.68 -6.75 0.90
N ASN A 98 9.87 -7.72 1.29
CA ASN A 98 8.42 -7.64 1.38
C ASN A 98 7.93 -8.29 2.69
N HIS A 99 8.78 -8.35 3.70
CA HIS A 99 8.45 -8.88 5.01
C HIS A 99 8.52 -7.75 6.03
N LEU A 100 7.38 -7.43 6.65
CA LEU A 100 7.30 -6.44 7.71
C LEU A 100 7.15 -7.14 9.05
N HIS A 101 7.89 -6.64 10.02
CA HIS A 101 7.77 -7.05 11.41
C HIS A 101 7.33 -5.85 12.25
N LEU A 102 6.34 -6.05 13.12
CA LEU A 102 5.92 -5.02 14.05
C LEU A 102 7.05 -4.75 15.04
N LEU A 103 7.56 -3.52 15.06
CA LEU A 103 8.35 -3.07 16.20
C LEU A 103 7.44 -2.68 17.34
N CYS A 104 6.35 -1.97 17.02
CA CYS A 104 5.49 -1.40 18.03
C CYS A 104 4.15 -0.87 17.47
N GLY A 105 3.07 -1.05 18.22
CA GLY A 105 1.81 -0.34 17.98
C GLY A 105 1.87 1.08 18.56
N CYS A 106 1.63 2.10 17.74
CA CYS A 106 1.57 3.49 18.20
C CYS A 106 0.14 4.03 18.14
N GLU A 107 -0.15 5.01 18.99
CA GLU A 107 -1.32 5.87 18.79
C GLU A 107 -1.09 6.83 17.60
N SER A 108 0.11 7.40 17.52
CA SER A 108 0.59 8.26 16.45
C SER A 108 2.02 7.87 16.12
N CYS A 109 2.36 7.82 14.83
CA CYS A 109 3.72 7.56 14.36
C CYS A 109 4.22 8.75 13.56
N LEU A 110 5.37 9.26 13.99
CA LEU A 110 5.99 10.47 13.50
C LEU A 110 7.10 10.14 12.51
N VAL A 111 7.14 10.93 11.44
CA VAL A 111 8.18 10.92 10.41
C VAL A 111 8.63 12.36 10.24
N VAL A 112 9.41 12.84 11.21
CA VAL A 112 9.84 14.24 11.28
C VAL A 112 11.35 14.32 11.35
N GLY A 113 11.91 15.44 10.89
CA GLY A 113 13.35 15.68 10.85
C GLY A 113 14.03 15.60 12.23
N PRO A 114 15.37 15.52 12.25
CA PRO A 114 16.26 15.69 11.09
C PRO A 114 16.51 14.41 10.28
N ASP A 115 16.17 13.24 10.81
CA ASP A 115 16.49 11.93 10.21
C ASP A 115 15.30 11.25 9.51
N TYR A 116 14.08 11.78 9.68
CA TYR A 116 12.84 11.28 9.07
C TYR A 116 12.61 9.78 9.30
N ARG A 117 13.15 9.24 10.41
CA ARG A 117 12.92 7.85 10.80
C ARG A 117 11.57 7.76 11.53
N GLY A 118 10.79 6.74 11.15
CA GLY A 118 9.54 6.43 11.82
C GLY A 118 9.77 6.13 13.30
N ARG A 119 8.98 6.74 14.17
CA ARG A 119 8.94 6.48 15.62
C ARG A 119 7.56 6.76 16.18
N CYS A 120 7.15 6.06 17.23
CA CYS A 120 5.94 6.43 17.94
C CYS A 120 6.12 7.79 18.62
N GLU A 121 5.06 8.61 18.63
CA GLU A 121 5.03 9.89 19.35
C GLU A 121 5.07 9.69 20.87
N THR A 122 4.31 8.71 21.34
CA THR A 122 4.22 8.30 22.74
C THR A 122 4.86 6.93 22.94
N PRO A 123 5.14 6.52 24.19
CA PRO A 123 5.64 5.19 24.48
C PRO A 123 4.79 4.10 23.82
N CYS A 124 5.49 3.07 23.37
CA CYS A 124 4.92 1.96 22.64
C CYS A 124 3.79 1.25 23.39
N ARG A 125 2.72 0.89 22.68
CA ARG A 125 1.78 -0.10 23.19
C ARG A 125 2.46 -1.45 23.06
N GLU A 126 3.00 -1.93 24.16
CA GLU A 126 3.69 -3.22 24.19
C GLU A 126 2.76 -4.37 23.75
N GLY A 127 3.39 -5.44 23.28
CA GLY A 127 2.73 -6.72 23.03
C GLY A 127 2.09 -7.29 24.30
N LYS A 128 1.49 -8.49 24.22
CA LYS A 128 1.01 -9.14 25.45
C LYS A 128 2.21 -9.35 26.37
N GLY A 129 2.23 -8.67 27.51
CA GLY A 129 3.18 -8.93 28.58
C GLY A 129 3.14 -10.42 28.94
N LEU A 130 4.33 -11.01 29.10
CA LEU A 130 4.47 -12.40 29.56
C LEU A 130 3.78 -12.61 30.91
#